data_AF-A0A427YGI6-F1
#
_entry.id   AF-A0A427YGI6-F1
#
_cell.length_a   1.000
_cell.length_b   1.000
_cell.length_c   1.000
_cell.angle_alpha   90.00
_cell.angle_beta   90.00
_cell.angle_gamma   90.00
#
_symmetry.space_group_name_H-M   'P 1'
#
loop_
_entity.id
_entity.type
_entity.pdbx_description
1 polymer ?
#
loop_
_entity_poly.entity_id
_entity_poly.type
_entity_poly.pdbx_seq_one_letter_code
_entity_poly.pdbx_strand_id
1 'polypeptide(L)'
;MADLSLPAKTYIASQGVPQGLYSGKSEVDLELDMLAEHPQHEDSIPITDQLHLFPLPVPENILPRPLTAGETESIETLSRLQFFLATAPTRWSNSTSSATSRIAKFQLPNGEHISCVFWGGLYHITGTDIVRALSFRFEAFGRPVQATKKWEEGVFSDLRNLKPGIDACLEEPKSALLDFLFRNGCIRTQKKVFYWFSVPHDRLFLDALERDLKREKAGQEPTTAVVGEPARSFRYDPRRSLYEQFAGQNPGMNGSIFVS
;
A
#
# COMPACT_ATOMS: atom_id res chain seq x y z
N MET A 1 -12.07 -60.32 30.92
CA MET A 1 -13.26 -61.12 31.29
C MET A 1 -14.39 -60.14 31.57
N ALA A 2 -15.57 -60.31 30.95
CA ALA A 2 -16.83 -59.57 31.12
C ALA A 2 -16.74 -58.02 31.03
N ASP A 3 -17.30 -57.29 30.06
CA ASP A 3 -18.49 -57.44 29.18
C ASP A 3 -19.85 -57.14 29.87
N LEU A 4 -20.81 -56.68 29.04
CA LEU A 4 -22.23 -56.35 29.31
C LEU A 4 -22.49 -54.95 29.94
N SER A 5 -23.49 -54.15 29.51
CA SER A 5 -24.38 -54.24 28.34
C SER A 5 -25.06 -52.88 28.03
N LEU A 6 -25.40 -52.63 26.75
CA LEU A 6 -26.45 -51.68 26.34
C LEU A 6 -27.85 -52.24 26.70
N PRO A 7 -28.92 -51.44 26.57
CA PRO A 7 -29.79 -51.66 25.42
C PRO A 7 -30.21 -50.37 24.69
N ALA A 8 -30.88 -50.54 23.54
CA ALA A 8 -31.28 -49.48 22.61
C ALA A 8 -32.78 -49.57 22.24
N LYS A 9 -33.21 -48.66 21.35
CA LYS A 9 -34.53 -48.56 20.68
C LYS A 9 -35.62 -47.91 21.57
N THR A 10 -36.65 -47.21 21.07
CA THR A 10 -37.30 -47.26 19.73
C THR A 10 -37.92 -45.90 19.31
N TYR A 11 -38.24 -45.79 18.01
CA TYR A 11 -39.08 -44.82 17.24
C TYR A 11 -40.31 -44.21 17.99
N ILE A 12 -40.96 -43.13 17.52
CA ILE A 12 -41.86 -43.03 16.32
C ILE A 12 -41.95 -41.58 15.76
N ALA A 13 -42.42 -41.46 14.51
CA ALA A 13 -42.72 -40.24 13.73
C ALA A 13 -43.96 -39.45 14.30
N SER A 14 -44.60 -38.42 13.71
CA SER A 14 -44.80 -38.07 12.30
C SER A 14 -45.59 -36.74 12.11
N GLN A 15 -45.54 -36.16 10.90
CA GLN A 15 -46.60 -35.36 10.22
C GLN A 15 -46.95 -33.94 10.73
N GLY A 16 -47.30 -33.03 9.80
CA GLY A 16 -47.86 -31.70 10.14
C GLY A 16 -47.78 -30.57 9.11
N VAL A 17 -48.06 -30.80 7.81
CA VAL A 17 -48.26 -29.71 6.82
C VAL A 17 -49.76 -29.57 6.51
N PRO A 18 -50.29 -28.34 6.39
CA PRO A 18 -51.48 -28.08 5.59
C PRO A 18 -51.26 -27.05 4.46
N GLN A 19 -52.02 -27.22 3.37
CA GLN A 19 -52.04 -26.35 2.17
C GLN A 19 -53.26 -25.42 2.15
N GLY A 20 -53.20 -24.39 1.29
CA GLY A 20 -54.37 -23.75 0.66
C GLY A 20 -54.30 -22.22 0.58
N LEU A 21 -54.89 -21.52 -0.41
CA LEU A 21 -55.43 -21.90 -1.73
C LEU A 21 -55.78 -20.60 -2.53
N TYR A 22 -55.85 -20.64 -3.88
CA TYR A 22 -56.29 -19.54 -4.81
C TYR A 22 -55.40 -18.26 -4.88
N SER A 23 -55.20 -17.50 -5.97
CA SER A 23 -55.53 -17.53 -7.43
C SER A 23 -54.62 -16.48 -8.13
N GLY A 24 -54.38 -16.35 -9.45
CA GLY A 24 -54.77 -17.09 -10.68
C GLY A 24 -54.81 -16.16 -11.93
N LYS A 25 -54.67 -16.71 -13.16
CA LYS A 25 -54.57 -16.05 -14.51
C LYS A 25 -53.21 -15.41 -14.87
N SER A 26 -52.81 -15.27 -16.14
CA SER A 26 -52.82 -16.15 -17.34
C SER A 26 -51.99 -15.47 -18.46
N GLU A 27 -51.37 -16.25 -19.34
CA GLU A 27 -50.52 -15.80 -20.45
C GLU A 27 -51.32 -15.58 -21.75
N VAL A 28 -50.69 -14.93 -22.75
CA VAL A 28 -51.09 -14.61 -24.16
C VAL A 28 -51.92 -13.34 -24.47
N ASP A 29 -51.75 -12.89 -25.71
CA ASP A 29 -52.38 -11.79 -26.48
C ASP A 29 -51.91 -10.34 -26.23
N LEU A 30 -51.03 -9.83 -27.13
CA LEU A 30 -51.34 -8.77 -28.12
C LEU A 30 -50.06 -8.27 -28.84
N GLU A 31 -49.96 -8.55 -30.15
CA GLU A 31 -48.98 -8.00 -31.09
C GLU A 31 -49.77 -7.41 -32.30
N LEU A 32 -49.17 -6.46 -33.04
CA LEU A 32 -49.73 -5.68 -34.17
C LEU A 32 -50.85 -4.66 -33.76
N ASP A 33 -50.95 -3.45 -34.35
CA ASP A 33 -50.27 -2.87 -35.51
C ASP A 33 -50.34 -1.31 -35.52
N MET A 34 -49.83 -0.67 -36.61
CA MET A 34 -50.14 0.70 -37.10
C MET A 34 -49.22 1.90 -36.76
N LEU A 35 -48.07 1.95 -37.45
CA LEU A 35 -47.67 3.00 -38.44
C LEU A 35 -48.12 4.48 -38.27
N ALA A 36 -47.15 5.42 -38.13
CA ALA A 36 -46.93 6.57 -39.05
C ALA A 36 -45.75 7.53 -38.65
N GLU A 37 -44.82 7.76 -39.60
CA GLU A 37 -43.95 8.95 -39.89
C GLU A 37 -43.29 9.77 -38.73
N HIS A 38 -41.95 9.75 -38.52
CA HIS A 38 -40.80 10.37 -39.26
C HIS A 38 -40.68 11.93 -39.18
N PRO A 39 -39.47 12.56 -39.23
CA PRO A 39 -38.10 12.02 -39.40
C PRO A 39 -36.98 12.61 -38.46
N GLN A 40 -35.74 12.17 -38.70
CA GLN A 40 -34.42 12.73 -38.30
C GLN A 40 -33.84 12.42 -36.90
N HIS A 41 -32.89 11.49 -36.86
CA HIS A 41 -31.57 11.78 -36.29
C HIS A 41 -30.46 10.98 -36.99
N GLU A 42 -29.28 11.60 -37.09
CA GLU A 42 -28.18 11.17 -37.96
C GLU A 42 -27.35 10.01 -37.41
N ASP A 43 -26.74 9.27 -38.35
CA ASP A 43 -25.44 8.61 -38.33
C ASP A 43 -24.83 8.09 -37.02
N SER A 44 -24.55 6.79 -37.08
CA SER A 44 -23.57 6.02 -36.30
C SER A 44 -22.44 6.82 -35.64
N ILE A 45 -22.48 6.91 -34.30
CA ILE A 45 -21.34 7.37 -33.50
C ILE A 45 -20.34 6.21 -33.35
N PRO A 46 -19.04 6.39 -33.71
CA PRO A 46 -18.03 5.34 -33.64
C PRO A 46 -17.58 5.04 -32.20
N ILE A 47 -16.88 3.92 -32.03
CA ILE A 47 -16.38 3.33 -30.74
C ILE A 47 -15.38 4.24 -29.98
N THR A 48 -15.13 5.46 -30.44
CA THR A 48 -14.14 6.41 -29.90
C THR A 48 -14.63 7.18 -28.66
N ASP A 49 -15.93 7.15 -28.33
CA ASP A 49 -16.57 8.15 -27.46
C ASP A 49 -16.62 7.81 -25.95
N GLN A 50 -15.83 6.84 -25.48
CA GLN A 50 -15.65 6.57 -24.03
C GLN A 50 -14.32 7.10 -23.44
N LEU A 51 -13.56 7.91 -24.19
CA LEU A 51 -12.28 8.48 -23.73
C LEU A 51 -12.37 9.89 -23.12
N HIS A 52 -13.59 10.42 -22.91
CA HIS A 52 -13.84 11.68 -22.20
C HIS A 52 -13.65 11.62 -20.67
N LEU A 53 -12.61 10.92 -20.20
CA LEU A 53 -12.07 11.01 -18.83
C LEU A 53 -10.84 11.94 -18.82
N PHE A 54 -11.15 13.20 -19.15
CA PHE A 54 -10.27 14.34 -19.39
C PHE A 54 -8.94 14.32 -18.60
N PRO A 55 -7.80 14.64 -19.25
CA PRO A 55 -6.60 14.99 -18.53
C PRO A 55 -6.83 16.34 -17.84
N LEU A 56 -6.51 16.43 -16.54
CA LEU A 56 -6.18 17.73 -15.97
C LEU A 56 -5.02 18.32 -16.80
N PRO A 57 -5.01 19.64 -17.08
CA PRO A 57 -3.94 20.24 -17.87
C PRO A 57 -2.59 19.93 -17.22
N VAL A 58 -1.72 19.28 -17.99
CA VAL A 58 -0.31 19.12 -17.61
C VAL A 58 0.24 20.55 -17.39
N PRO A 59 1.00 20.83 -16.32
CA PRO A 59 1.63 22.12 -16.13
C PRO A 59 2.61 22.42 -17.27
N GLU A 60 2.11 23.12 -18.30
CA GLU A 60 2.90 23.60 -19.42
C GLU A 60 3.94 24.60 -18.90
N ASN A 61 5.21 24.34 -19.20
CA ASN A 61 6.36 25.16 -18.80
C ASN A 61 6.81 25.10 -17.32
N ILE A 62 6.86 23.91 -16.72
CA ILE A 62 7.91 23.64 -15.71
C ILE A 62 9.01 22.80 -16.33
N LEU A 63 10.07 23.47 -16.78
CA LEU A 63 11.35 22.84 -17.16
C LEU A 63 12.03 22.31 -15.89
N PRO A 64 12.72 21.14 -15.95
CA PRO A 64 13.52 20.66 -14.83
C PRO A 64 14.57 21.69 -14.46
N ARG A 65 14.53 22.19 -13.22
CA ARG A 65 15.60 23.07 -12.70
C ARG A 65 16.72 22.23 -12.09
N PRO A 66 17.95 22.77 -11.99
CA PRO A 66 18.98 22.18 -11.13
C PRO A 66 18.45 21.97 -9.72
N LEU A 67 18.88 20.87 -9.09
CA LEU A 67 18.60 20.58 -7.69
C LEU A 67 19.24 21.65 -6.79
N THR A 68 18.53 22.05 -5.74
CA THR A 68 19.11 22.86 -4.67
C THR A 68 20.06 22.01 -3.81
N ALA A 69 20.93 22.65 -3.03
CA ALA A 69 21.81 21.93 -2.11
C ALA A 69 21.05 21.00 -1.14
N GLY A 70 19.90 21.45 -0.61
CA GLY A 70 19.06 20.64 0.29
C GLY A 70 18.35 19.47 -0.38
N GLU A 71 17.94 19.61 -1.65
CA GLU A 71 17.40 18.48 -2.44
C GLU A 71 18.51 17.46 -2.75
N THR A 72 19.72 17.92 -3.10
CA THR A 72 20.88 17.05 -3.31
C THR A 72 21.23 16.26 -2.05
N GLU A 73 21.33 16.92 -0.88
CA GLU A 73 21.58 16.27 0.41
C GLU A 73 20.46 15.28 0.79
N SER A 74 19.21 15.61 0.47
CA SER A 74 18.06 14.72 0.69
C SER A 74 18.13 13.48 -0.21
N ILE A 75 18.54 13.62 -1.47
CA ILE A 75 18.73 12.51 -2.42
C ILE A 75 19.93 11.64 -2.02
N GLU A 76 21.05 12.23 -1.59
CA GLU A 76 22.19 11.48 -1.04
C GLU A 76 21.79 10.69 0.22
N THR A 77 21.03 11.31 1.11
CA THR A 77 20.51 10.65 2.32
C THR A 77 19.49 9.56 1.99
N LEU A 78 18.68 9.74 0.94
CA LEU A 78 17.81 8.71 0.39
C LEU A 78 18.62 7.52 -0.16
N SER A 79 19.70 7.76 -0.90
CA SER A 79 20.60 6.69 -1.36
C SER A 79 21.24 5.92 -0.20
N ARG A 80 21.63 6.62 0.87
CA ARG A 80 22.12 5.99 2.10
C ARG A 80 21.03 5.20 2.84
N LEU A 81 19.77 5.65 2.81
CA LEU A 81 18.63 4.93 3.37
C LEU A 81 18.32 3.66 2.56
N GLN A 82 18.27 3.73 1.23
CA GLN A 82 18.11 2.56 0.35
C GLN A 82 19.20 1.51 0.63
N PHE A 83 20.46 1.94 0.68
CA PHE A 83 21.57 1.06 1.04
C PHE A 83 21.37 0.41 2.42
N PHE A 84 20.95 1.18 3.43
CA PHE A 84 20.62 0.64 4.74
C PHE A 84 19.45 -0.36 4.70
N LEU A 85 18.38 -0.10 3.96
CA LEU A 85 17.26 -1.03 3.80
C LEU A 85 17.70 -2.34 3.14
N ALA A 86 18.59 -2.29 2.14
CA ALA A 86 19.15 -3.47 1.50
C ALA A 86 20.15 -4.24 2.38
N THR A 87 21.01 -3.55 3.15
CA THR A 87 22.17 -4.20 3.80
C THR A 87 22.16 -4.21 5.32
N ALA A 88 21.19 -3.63 6.03
CA ALA A 88 21.20 -3.64 7.50
C ALA A 88 21.33 -5.06 8.11
N PRO A 89 20.66 -6.12 7.59
CA PRO A 89 20.84 -7.48 8.10
C PRO A 89 22.27 -8.03 7.99
N THR A 90 23.05 -7.61 6.98
CA THR A 90 24.43 -8.13 6.79
C THR A 90 25.41 -7.62 7.84
N ARG A 91 25.06 -6.56 8.58
CA ARG A 91 25.90 -5.98 9.65
C ARG A 91 26.20 -6.95 10.79
N TRP A 92 25.38 -7.99 10.96
CA TRP A 92 25.59 -9.07 11.93
C TRP A 92 26.30 -10.31 11.36
N SER A 93 26.54 -10.37 10.05
CA SER A 93 27.11 -11.55 9.39
C SER A 93 28.62 -11.73 9.62
N ASN A 94 29.34 -10.67 9.99
CA ASN A 94 30.81 -10.62 9.91
C ASN A 94 31.55 -10.40 11.24
N SER A 95 30.87 -10.41 12.39
CA SER A 95 31.57 -10.28 13.68
C SER A 95 30.90 -11.03 14.82
N THR A 96 31.67 -11.97 15.36
CA THR A 96 31.52 -12.65 16.63
C THR A 96 31.20 -11.69 17.79
N SER A 97 30.40 -12.19 18.74
CA SER A 97 30.57 -11.87 20.16
C SER A 97 30.43 -10.40 20.61
N SER A 98 29.41 -9.67 20.13
CA SER A 98 28.86 -8.55 20.90
C SER A 98 27.35 -8.68 21.08
N ALA A 99 26.95 -9.26 22.20
CA ALA A 99 25.55 -9.45 22.59
C ALA A 99 24.78 -8.14 22.90
N THR A 100 25.42 -6.99 22.68
CA THR A 100 24.93 -5.64 23.03
C THR A 100 24.09 -5.02 21.91
N SER A 101 24.47 -5.20 20.64
CA SER A 101 23.78 -4.57 19.52
C SER A 101 22.87 -5.54 18.79
N ARG A 102 21.64 -5.73 19.30
CA ARG A 102 20.54 -6.39 18.56
C ARG A 102 19.79 -5.43 17.61
N ILE A 103 20.24 -4.18 17.50
CA ILE A 103 19.59 -3.15 16.67
C ILE A 103 20.63 -2.38 15.86
N ALA A 104 20.45 -2.33 14.55
CA ALA A 104 21.11 -1.35 13.70
C ALA A 104 20.14 -0.21 13.44
N LYS A 105 20.56 1.03 13.68
CA LYS A 105 19.76 2.22 13.43
C LYS A 105 20.32 3.04 12.27
N PHE A 106 19.43 3.63 11.49
CA PHE A 106 19.70 4.71 10.55
C PHE A 106 19.01 5.97 11.08
N GLN A 107 19.73 7.10 11.11
CA GLN A 107 19.18 8.37 11.57
C GLN A 107 18.71 9.20 10.36
N LEU A 108 17.48 9.71 10.43
CA LEU A 108 16.88 10.60 9.46
C LEU A 108 17.26 12.07 9.77
N PRO A 109 17.19 13.00 8.79
CA PRO A 109 17.50 14.41 9.01
C PRO A 109 16.64 15.09 10.09
N ASN A 110 15.40 14.62 10.28
CA ASN A 110 14.48 15.08 11.32
C ASN A 110 14.83 14.57 12.75
N GLY A 111 15.93 13.82 12.92
CA GLY A 111 16.36 13.24 14.20
C GLY A 111 15.66 11.92 14.57
N GLU A 112 14.66 11.47 13.80
CA GLU A 112 14.08 10.15 13.98
C GLU A 112 15.01 9.04 13.49
N HIS A 113 14.67 7.79 13.81
CA HIS A 113 15.48 6.63 13.49
C HIS A 113 14.64 5.52 12.87
N ILE A 114 15.24 4.79 11.95
CA ILE A 114 14.72 3.55 11.34
C ILE A 114 15.58 2.40 11.88
N SER A 115 14.94 1.37 12.44
CA SER A 115 15.60 0.31 13.21
C SER A 115 15.46 -1.05 12.52
N CYS A 116 16.57 -1.68 12.17
CA CYS A 116 16.65 -3.11 11.89
C CYS A 116 16.89 -3.85 13.20
N VAL A 117 16.03 -4.81 13.55
CA VAL A 117 16.07 -5.51 14.84
C VAL A 117 16.29 -7.01 14.63
N PHE A 118 17.38 -7.54 15.17
CA PHE A 118 17.67 -8.97 15.16
C PHE A 118 17.10 -9.65 16.41
N TRP A 119 16.16 -10.57 16.21
CA TRP A 119 15.47 -11.29 17.28
C TRP A 119 15.05 -12.69 16.82
N GLY A 120 15.19 -13.71 17.67
CA GLY A 120 14.75 -15.08 17.34
C GLY A 120 15.39 -15.69 16.08
N GLY A 121 16.57 -15.22 15.67
CA GLY A 121 17.22 -15.63 14.41
C GLY A 121 16.71 -14.90 13.16
N LEU A 122 15.74 -13.98 13.30
CA LEU A 122 15.12 -13.24 12.19
C LEU A 122 15.35 -11.73 12.34
N TYR A 123 15.26 -11.03 11.20
CA TYR A 123 15.38 -9.58 11.12
C TYR A 123 14.00 -8.93 11.01
N HIS A 124 13.80 -7.86 11.75
CA HIS A 124 12.51 -7.23 11.95
C HIS A 124 12.57 -5.72 11.69
N ILE A 125 11.46 -5.16 11.19
CA ILE A 125 11.19 -3.73 11.09
C ILE A 125 9.79 -3.42 11.65
N THR A 126 9.62 -2.26 12.28
CA THR A 126 8.34 -1.86 12.86
C THR A 126 7.52 -1.09 11.83
N GLY A 127 6.18 -1.17 11.91
CA GLY A 127 5.32 -0.39 11.02
C GLY A 127 5.54 1.13 11.13
N THR A 128 5.99 1.62 12.29
CA THR A 128 6.39 3.03 12.48
C THR A 128 7.65 3.36 11.68
N ASP A 129 8.66 2.48 11.67
CA ASP A 129 9.90 2.71 10.94
C ASP A 129 9.71 2.57 9.42
N ILE A 130 8.75 1.74 8.97
CA ILE A 130 8.29 1.71 7.56
C ILE A 130 7.63 3.04 7.17
N VAL A 131 6.70 3.56 7.98
CA VAL A 131 6.06 4.86 7.75
C VAL A 131 7.12 5.96 7.63
N ARG A 132 8.09 6.02 8.54
CA ARG A 132 9.21 6.99 8.51
C ARG A 132 10.02 6.90 7.22
N ALA A 133 10.38 5.68 6.81
CA ALA A 133 11.14 5.45 5.57
C ALA A 133 10.37 5.96 4.34
N LEU A 134 9.06 5.73 4.28
CA LEU A 134 8.21 6.20 3.18
C LEU A 134 7.99 7.71 3.24
N SER A 135 7.72 8.30 4.41
CA SER A 135 7.59 9.76 4.57
C SER A 135 8.85 10.49 4.10
N PHE A 136 10.04 10.03 4.50
CA PHE A 136 11.30 10.63 4.06
C PHE A 136 11.58 10.40 2.57
N ARG A 137 11.22 9.22 2.02
CA ARG A 137 11.25 8.99 0.56
C ARG A 137 10.42 10.01 -0.20
N PHE A 138 9.23 10.34 0.30
CA PHE A 138 8.35 11.34 -0.29
C PHE A 138 8.90 12.76 -0.17
N GLU A 139 9.48 13.12 0.98
CA GLU A 139 10.18 14.39 1.20
C GLU A 139 11.38 14.55 0.23
N ALA A 140 12.28 13.56 0.16
CA ALA A 140 13.43 13.55 -0.74
C ALA A 140 13.05 13.44 -2.24
N PHE A 141 11.85 12.93 -2.55
CA PHE A 141 11.27 12.97 -3.89
C PHE A 141 10.72 14.37 -4.25
N GLY A 142 10.56 15.28 -3.28
CA GLY A 142 9.97 16.60 -3.49
C GLY A 142 8.44 16.66 -3.31
N ARG A 143 7.83 15.60 -2.74
CA ARG A 143 6.41 15.54 -2.31
C ARG A 143 6.28 15.36 -0.79
N PRO A 144 6.62 16.35 0.06
CA PRO A 144 6.46 16.21 1.51
C PRO A 144 5.02 15.89 1.94
N VAL A 145 4.90 15.08 3.01
CA VAL A 145 3.61 14.68 3.60
C VAL A 145 2.99 15.85 4.35
N GLN A 146 1.77 16.24 3.98
CA GLN A 146 1.00 17.29 4.65
C GLN A 146 -0.06 16.71 5.59
N ALA A 147 -0.75 15.64 5.18
CA ALA A 147 -1.86 15.05 5.95
C ALA A 147 -1.41 13.81 6.76
N THR A 148 -0.51 13.98 7.73
CA THR A 148 0.19 12.89 8.45
C THR A 148 -0.71 11.75 8.93
N LYS A 149 -1.90 12.04 9.48
CA LYS A 149 -2.84 11.00 9.94
C LYS A 149 -3.37 10.14 8.80
N LYS A 150 -3.88 10.77 7.73
CA LYS A 150 -4.38 10.07 6.53
C LYS A 150 -3.27 9.30 5.81
N TRP A 151 -2.05 9.84 5.84
CA TRP A 151 -0.84 9.18 5.33
C TRP A 151 -0.52 7.90 6.11
N GLU A 152 -0.42 7.99 7.44
CA GLU A 152 -0.21 6.85 8.34
C GLU A 152 -1.29 5.78 8.13
N GLU A 153 -2.57 6.17 8.11
CA GLU A 153 -3.69 5.27 7.84
C GLU A 153 -3.59 4.57 6.47
N GLY A 154 -3.14 5.29 5.44
CA GLY A 154 -2.91 4.74 4.10
C GLY A 154 -1.79 3.68 4.09
N VAL A 155 -0.62 4.01 4.65
CA VAL A 155 0.52 3.08 4.75
C VAL A 155 0.17 1.86 5.62
N PHE A 156 -0.49 2.07 6.76
CA PHE A 156 -0.97 0.96 7.60
C PHE A 156 -2.03 0.12 6.88
N SER A 157 -2.84 0.71 5.99
CA SER A 157 -3.77 -0.04 5.15
C SER A 157 -3.05 -1.02 4.22
N ASP A 158 -1.97 -0.58 3.55
CA ASP A 158 -1.18 -1.43 2.64
C ASP A 158 -0.48 -2.56 3.40
N LEU A 159 0.05 -2.27 4.58
CA LEU A 159 0.70 -3.24 5.46
C LEU A 159 -0.26 -4.32 6.02
N ARG A 160 -1.58 -4.21 5.80
CA ARG A 160 -2.54 -5.30 6.05
C ARG A 160 -2.44 -6.42 5.02
N ASN A 161 -1.95 -6.15 3.82
CA ASN A 161 -1.79 -7.14 2.75
C ASN A 161 -0.67 -8.16 3.04
N LEU A 162 0.28 -7.80 3.91
CA LEU A 162 1.34 -8.68 4.41
C LEU A 162 0.77 -9.68 5.42
N LYS A 163 0.93 -10.98 5.18
CA LYS A 163 0.26 -12.06 5.93
C LYS A 163 0.91 -12.28 7.31
N PRO A 164 0.14 -12.28 8.42
CA PRO A 164 0.64 -12.73 9.71
C PRO A 164 1.19 -14.16 9.63
N GLY A 165 2.30 -14.43 10.32
CA GLY A 165 3.00 -15.72 10.32
C GLY A 165 3.90 -15.98 9.11
N ILE A 166 3.77 -15.22 8.02
CA ILE A 166 4.61 -15.34 6.81
C ILE A 166 5.47 -14.09 6.61
N ASP A 167 4.84 -12.91 6.67
CA ASP A 167 5.47 -11.61 6.39
C ASP A 167 5.66 -10.76 7.66
N ALA A 168 5.03 -11.17 8.75
CA ALA A 168 5.01 -10.42 10.00
C ALA A 168 4.70 -11.31 11.20
N CYS A 169 5.28 -11.00 12.36
CA CYS A 169 4.88 -11.56 13.63
C CYS A 169 3.74 -10.74 14.26
N LEU A 170 2.73 -11.44 14.77
CA LEU A 170 1.72 -10.89 15.66
C LEU A 170 2.04 -11.37 17.08
N GLU A 171 2.98 -10.67 17.71
CA GLU A 171 3.41 -10.92 19.08
C GLU A 171 2.28 -10.68 20.10
N GLU A 172 2.20 -11.52 21.13
CA GLU A 172 1.25 -11.33 22.22
C GLU A 172 1.56 -10.06 23.05
N PRO A 173 0.54 -9.42 23.67
CA PRO A 173 0.74 -8.35 24.63
C PRO A 173 1.80 -8.69 25.70
N LYS A 174 2.81 -7.81 25.83
CA LYS A 174 3.96 -7.96 26.76
C LYS A 174 4.94 -9.10 26.39
N SER A 175 5.03 -9.51 25.13
CA SER A 175 6.11 -10.41 24.71
C SER A 175 7.49 -9.76 24.88
N ALA A 176 8.52 -10.59 25.05
CA ALA A 176 9.89 -10.11 25.22
C ALA A 176 10.41 -9.30 24.02
N LEU A 177 9.91 -9.56 22.81
CA LEU A 177 10.21 -8.75 21.62
C LEU A 177 9.55 -7.37 21.71
N LEU A 178 8.25 -7.30 22.05
CA LEU A 178 7.56 -6.02 22.19
C LEU A 178 8.17 -5.16 23.31
N ASP A 179 8.50 -5.76 24.46
CA ASP A 179 9.18 -5.08 25.55
C ASP A 179 10.59 -4.60 25.16
N PHE A 180 11.28 -5.34 24.31
CA PHE A 180 12.58 -4.94 23.78
C PHE A 180 12.46 -3.77 22.79
N LEU A 181 11.50 -3.84 21.86
CA LEU A 181 11.22 -2.78 20.89
C LEU A 181 10.76 -1.48 21.56
N PHE A 182 9.92 -1.58 22.60
CA PHE A 182 9.44 -0.43 23.37
C PHE A 182 10.58 0.25 24.12
N ARG A 183 11.41 -0.53 24.85
CA ARG A 183 12.60 -0.01 25.57
C ARG A 183 13.62 0.68 24.66
N ASN A 184 13.67 0.31 23.38
CA ASN A 184 14.60 0.90 22.39
C ASN A 184 13.98 2.03 21.53
N GLY A 185 12.72 2.40 21.79
CA GLY A 185 12.00 3.48 21.08
C GLY A 185 11.50 3.10 19.68
N CYS A 186 11.50 1.82 19.32
CA CYS A 186 11.11 1.33 17.99
C CYS A 186 9.59 1.22 17.81
N ILE A 187 8.82 1.10 18.90
CA ILE A 187 7.35 1.11 18.91
C ILE A 187 6.82 2.00 20.04
N ARG A 188 5.63 2.59 19.84
CA ARG A 188 4.90 3.36 20.88
C ARG A 188 3.71 2.60 21.50
N THR A 189 3.16 1.63 20.80
CA THR A 189 2.04 0.78 21.25
C THR A 189 2.25 -0.66 20.78
N GLN A 190 1.46 -1.60 21.28
CA GLN A 190 1.45 -2.98 20.80
C GLN A 190 1.00 -3.00 19.34
N LYS A 191 1.96 -3.24 18.43
CA LYS A 191 1.75 -3.23 16.98
C LYS A 191 2.44 -4.44 16.34
N LYS A 192 1.86 -4.92 15.24
CA LYS A 192 2.42 -5.91 14.33
C LYS A 192 3.85 -5.53 13.91
N VAL A 193 4.76 -6.51 13.95
CA VAL A 193 6.17 -6.35 13.59
C VAL A 193 6.41 -7.14 12.30
N PHE A 194 7.09 -6.55 11.32
CA PHE A 194 7.25 -7.14 9.99
C PHE A 194 8.63 -7.77 9.85
N TYR A 195 8.73 -8.87 9.11
CA TYR A 195 10.03 -9.43 8.76
C TYR A 195 10.69 -8.54 7.72
N TRP A 196 11.97 -8.25 7.93
CA TRP A 196 12.72 -7.27 7.14
C TRP A 196 12.63 -7.51 5.62
N PHE A 197 12.84 -8.76 5.21
CA PHE A 197 12.84 -9.17 3.80
C PHE A 197 11.44 -9.30 3.19
N SER A 198 10.37 -9.23 3.99
CA SER A 198 8.98 -9.33 3.54
C SER A 198 8.31 -7.98 3.29
N VAL A 199 9.02 -6.86 3.49
CA VAL A 199 8.48 -5.50 3.29
C VAL A 199 8.90 -4.96 1.93
N PRO A 200 8.00 -4.87 0.94
CA PRO A 200 8.34 -4.37 -0.39
C PRO A 200 8.34 -2.83 -0.40
N HIS A 201 9.42 -2.22 0.09
CA HIS A 201 9.54 -0.78 0.29
C HIS A 201 9.29 0.06 -0.98
N ASP A 202 9.76 -0.41 -2.14
CA ASP A 202 9.54 0.27 -3.42
C ASP A 202 8.07 0.19 -3.85
N ARG A 203 7.44 -0.97 -3.71
CA ARG A 203 6.00 -1.14 -3.97
C ARG A 203 5.14 -0.26 -3.06
N LEU A 204 5.43 -0.23 -1.76
CA LEU A 204 4.67 0.60 -0.81
C LEU A 204 4.77 2.10 -1.14
N PHE A 205 5.91 2.56 -1.65
CA PHE A 205 6.06 3.93 -2.16
C PHE A 205 5.20 4.16 -3.41
N LEU A 206 5.23 3.22 -4.38
CA LEU A 206 4.46 3.33 -5.62
C LEU A 206 2.95 3.29 -5.36
N ASP A 207 2.47 2.35 -4.53
CA ASP A 207 1.07 2.21 -4.12
C ASP A 207 0.57 3.49 -3.40
N ALA A 208 1.42 4.13 -2.59
CA ALA A 208 1.11 5.40 -1.93
C ALA A 208 1.06 6.58 -2.91
N LEU A 209 2.00 6.66 -3.87
CA LEU A 209 2.06 7.73 -4.86
C LEU A 209 0.89 7.64 -5.84
N GLU A 210 0.53 6.44 -6.29
CA GLU A 210 -0.59 6.21 -7.19
C GLU A 210 -1.93 6.65 -6.56
N ARG A 211 -2.12 6.42 -5.25
CA ARG A 211 -3.29 6.91 -4.52
C ARG A 211 -3.38 8.43 -4.50
N ASP A 212 -2.28 9.12 -4.23
CA ASP A 212 -2.26 10.58 -4.19
C ASP A 212 -2.50 11.17 -5.59
N LEU A 213 -1.87 10.62 -6.64
CA LEU A 213 -2.12 11.02 -8.03
C LEU A 213 -3.58 10.77 -8.45
N LYS A 214 -4.20 9.67 -8.00
CA LYS A 214 -5.63 9.38 -8.21
C LYS A 214 -6.53 10.39 -7.49
N ARG A 215 -6.16 10.84 -6.29
CA ARG A 215 -6.89 11.88 -5.54
C ARG A 215 -6.78 13.24 -6.22
N GLU A 216 -5.57 13.64 -6.62
CA GLU A 216 -5.33 14.87 -7.39
C GLU A 216 -6.17 14.87 -8.69
N LYS A 217 -6.18 13.77 -9.45
CA LYS A 217 -7.03 13.64 -10.65
C LYS A 217 -8.53 13.74 -10.33
N ALA A 218 -8.97 13.24 -9.18
CA ALA A 218 -10.37 13.29 -8.73
C ALA A 218 -10.76 14.62 -8.05
N GLY A 219 -9.87 15.63 -8.00
CA GLY A 219 -10.11 16.88 -7.29
C GLY A 219 -10.21 16.72 -5.76
N GLN A 220 -9.68 15.62 -5.22
CA GLN A 220 -9.64 15.32 -3.79
C GLN A 220 -8.29 15.72 -3.18
N GLU A 221 -8.33 16.22 -1.95
CA GLU A 221 -7.13 16.50 -1.15
C GLU A 221 -6.19 15.27 -1.05
N PRO A 222 -4.98 15.32 -1.64
CA PRO A 222 -3.98 14.28 -1.49
C PRO A 222 -3.38 14.29 -0.07
N THR A 223 -2.52 13.33 0.25
CA THR A 223 -1.79 13.30 1.52
C THR A 223 -0.43 13.99 1.47
N THR A 224 0.11 14.17 0.27
CA THR A 224 1.39 14.79 -0.06
C THR A 224 1.20 15.83 -1.16
N ALA A 225 2.00 16.90 -1.16
CA ALA A 225 1.93 17.95 -2.17
C ALA A 225 3.29 18.17 -2.83
N VAL A 226 3.30 18.49 -4.13
CA VAL A 226 4.52 18.77 -4.89
C VAL A 226 5.11 20.12 -4.45
N VAL A 227 6.34 20.10 -3.92
CA VAL A 227 7.08 21.30 -3.46
C VAL A 227 8.43 21.44 -4.16
N GLY A 228 9.12 20.32 -4.41
CA GLY A 228 10.50 20.28 -4.91
C GLY A 228 10.70 19.41 -6.14
N GLU A 229 11.91 19.45 -6.67
CA GLU A 229 12.38 18.47 -7.65
C GLU A 229 12.82 17.17 -6.94
N PRO A 230 12.71 16.00 -7.58
CA PRO A 230 12.27 15.77 -8.97
C PRO A 230 10.75 15.63 -9.16
N ALA A 231 9.93 15.63 -8.11
CA ALA A 231 8.47 15.52 -8.24
C ALA A 231 7.81 16.63 -9.07
N ARG A 232 8.40 17.82 -9.09
CA ARG A 232 7.91 18.97 -9.85
C ARG A 232 8.11 18.83 -11.37
N SER A 233 9.21 18.24 -11.81
CA SER A 233 9.46 17.88 -13.21
C SER A 233 8.88 16.53 -13.62
N PHE A 234 8.58 15.62 -12.67
CA PHE A 234 7.93 14.34 -12.94
C PHE A 234 6.67 14.49 -13.80
N ARG A 235 6.49 13.60 -14.77
CA ARG A 235 5.33 13.54 -15.66
C ARG A 235 4.69 12.17 -15.55
N TYR A 236 3.56 12.12 -14.87
CA TYR A 236 2.79 10.90 -14.71
C TYR A 236 1.99 10.60 -15.98
N ASP A 237 2.29 9.47 -16.63
CA ASP A 237 1.46 8.89 -17.68
C ASP A 237 0.56 7.79 -17.08
N PRO A 238 -0.77 7.99 -17.01
CA PRO A 238 -1.70 6.98 -16.49
C PRO A 238 -1.85 5.75 -17.40
N ARG A 239 -1.23 5.74 -18.59
CA ARG A 239 -1.24 4.58 -19.52
C ARG A 239 -0.13 3.56 -19.23
N ARG A 240 0.80 3.88 -18.33
CA ARG A 240 1.98 3.06 -18.01
C ARG A 240 2.04 2.79 -16.51
N SER A 241 2.66 1.69 -16.08
CA SER A 241 2.86 1.48 -14.64
C SER A 241 3.82 2.55 -14.07
N LEU A 242 3.65 2.93 -12.79
CA LEU A 242 4.63 3.83 -12.15
C LEU A 242 6.02 3.19 -12.14
N TYR A 243 6.10 1.87 -11.92
CA TYR A 243 7.37 1.12 -11.92
C TYR A 243 8.18 1.34 -13.22
N GLU A 244 7.55 1.23 -14.40
CA GLU A 244 8.19 1.53 -15.69
C GLU A 244 8.59 3.00 -15.85
N GLN A 245 7.85 3.92 -15.24
CA GLN A 245 8.13 5.36 -15.31
C GLN A 245 9.30 5.76 -14.42
N PHE A 246 9.53 5.05 -13.32
CA PHE A 246 10.70 5.23 -12.46
C PHE A 246 11.93 4.43 -12.92
N ALA A 247 11.74 3.31 -13.63
CA ALA A 247 12.81 2.52 -14.24
C ALA A 247 13.28 3.04 -15.62
N GLY A 248 12.46 3.87 -16.28
CA GLY A 248 12.77 4.48 -17.58
C GLY A 248 13.45 5.85 -17.47
N GLN A 249 13.88 6.39 -18.63
CA GLN A 249 14.38 7.77 -18.72
C GLN A 249 13.24 8.78 -18.58
N ASN A 250 13.02 9.27 -17.36
CA ASN A 250 12.15 10.42 -17.09
C ASN A 250 12.99 11.70 -16.99
N PRO A 251 12.65 12.80 -17.71
CA PRO A 251 13.39 14.06 -17.60
C PRO A 251 13.40 14.59 -16.16
N GLY A 252 14.58 14.80 -15.58
CA GLY A 252 14.75 15.18 -14.16
C GLY A 252 15.06 14.01 -13.20
N MET A 253 15.01 12.75 -13.65
CA MET A 253 15.32 11.57 -12.84
C MET A 253 16.62 10.87 -13.28
N ASN A 254 17.72 11.17 -12.60
CA ASN A 254 18.99 10.45 -12.78
C ASN A 254 19.02 9.12 -11.98
N GLY A 255 18.10 8.19 -12.28
CA GLY A 255 18.23 6.74 -11.97
C GLY A 255 18.39 6.28 -10.51
N SER A 256 18.45 7.17 -9.51
CA SER A 256 18.89 6.87 -8.13
C SER A 256 17.77 6.62 -7.12
N ILE A 257 16.51 6.65 -7.54
CA ILE A 257 15.35 6.63 -6.62
C ILE A 257 14.82 5.19 -6.38
N PHE A 258 15.13 4.23 -7.26
CA PHE A 258 14.64 2.85 -7.20
C PHE A 258 15.73 1.82 -7.51
N VAL A 259 16.14 1.06 -6.48
CA VAL A 259 16.87 -0.22 -6.59
C VAL A 259 16.58 -1.06 -5.33
N SER A 260 15.34 -1.55 -5.14
CA SER A 260 14.98 -2.54 -4.10
C SER A 260 13.76 -3.40 -4.50
#